data_AF-A0A9E1RAF1-F1
#
_entry.id   AF-A0A9E1RAF1-F1
#
_cell.length_a   1.000
_cell.length_b   1.000
_cell.length_c   1.000
_cell.angle_alpha   90.00
_cell.angle_beta   90.00
_cell.angle_gamma   90.00
#
_symmetry.space_group_name_H-M   'P 1'
#
loop_
_entity.id
_entity.type
_entity.pdbx_description
1 polymer ?
#
loop_
_entity_poly.entity_id
_entity_poly.type
_entity_poly.pdbx_seq_one_letter_code
_entity_poly.pdbx_strand_id
1 'polypeptide(L)'
;MQAGMVITAYIIAAVLFIMSLGGLSQQESAKRGIWLGIVGMGIALFATLLSPKVMGLTTGLSYIIIAMLIGAAIGIYMAKRVAMTEMPELVAILHSFVGLAAVFVGINSYLDHAPDLTPVMQNIHLVEVFLGVFIGAVTFTGSLVAFGKLRGIM
;
A
#
# COMPACT_ATOMS: atom_id res chain seq x y z
N MET A 1 -4.28 -21.52 -0.12
CA MET A 1 -3.88 -21.70 1.30
C MET A 1 -5.12 -21.87 2.18
N GLN A 2 -5.04 -22.58 3.30
CA GLN A 2 -6.11 -22.56 4.32
C GLN A 2 -6.20 -21.16 4.94
N ALA A 3 -7.40 -20.70 5.33
CA ALA A 3 -7.63 -19.35 5.86
C ALA A 3 -6.72 -19.02 7.06
N GLY A 4 -6.51 -19.98 7.97
CA GLY A 4 -5.62 -19.79 9.13
C GLY A 4 -4.18 -19.48 8.74
N MET A 5 -3.66 -20.09 7.67
CA MET A 5 -2.29 -19.85 7.20
C MET A 5 -2.10 -18.43 6.64
N VAL A 6 -3.13 -17.88 5.99
CA VAL A 6 -3.11 -16.49 5.48
C VAL A 6 -3.09 -15.50 6.64
N ILE A 7 -3.91 -15.72 7.67
CA ILE A 7 -3.95 -14.87 8.87
C ILE A 7 -2.61 -14.90 9.60
N THR A 8 -2.03 -16.10 9.80
CA THR A 8 -0.70 -16.23 10.42
C THR A 8 0.36 -15.49 9.62
N ALA A 9 0.35 -15.58 8.28
CA ALA A 9 1.28 -14.86 7.43
C ALA A 9 1.14 -13.32 7.58
N TYR A 10 -0.08 -12.80 7.70
CA TYR A 10 -0.31 -11.37 7.94
C TYR A 10 0.18 -10.91 9.32
N ILE A 11 0.01 -11.73 10.37
CA ILE A 11 0.56 -11.43 11.69
C ILE A 11 2.09 -11.39 11.65
N ILE A 12 2.73 -12.37 10.98
CA ILE A 12 4.18 -12.40 10.81
C ILE A 12 4.65 -11.15 10.05
N ALA A 13 3.98 -10.79 8.94
CA ALA A 13 4.31 -9.60 8.17
C ALA A 13 4.18 -8.31 9.01
N ALA A 14 3.11 -8.19 9.82
CA ALA A 14 2.90 -7.05 10.71
C ALA A 14 4.03 -6.91 11.75
N VAL A 15 4.45 -8.02 12.38
CA VAL A 15 5.57 -8.03 13.32
C VAL A 15 6.86 -7.58 12.63
N LEU A 16 7.12 -8.07 11.41
CA LEU A 16 8.30 -7.66 10.63
C LEU A 16 8.29 -6.17 10.27
N PHE A 17 7.13 -5.58 9.95
CA PHE A 17 7.01 -4.14 9.73
C PHE A 17 7.27 -3.32 11.00
N ILE A 18 6.78 -3.77 12.16
CA ILE A 18 7.06 -3.12 13.44
C ILE A 18 8.57 -3.16 13.73
N MET A 19 9.21 -4.32 13.55
CA MET A 19 10.66 -4.46 13.72
C MET A 19 11.45 -3.66 12.68
N SER A 20 10.92 -3.51 11.46
CA SER A 20 11.52 -2.67 10.40
C SER A 20 11.57 -1.20 10.82
N LEU A 21 10.45 -0.66 11.30
CA LEU A 21 10.37 0.72 11.81
C LEU A 21 11.30 0.93 13.03
N GLY A 22 11.33 -0.02 13.95
CA GLY A 22 12.26 -0.02 15.07
C GLY A 22 13.73 0.02 14.62
N GLY A 23 14.10 -0.82 13.63
CA GLY A 23 15.45 -0.84 13.08
C GLY A 23 15.85 0.41 12.30
N LEU A 24 14.89 1.13 11.71
CA LEU A 24 15.15 2.40 11.02
C LEU A 24 15.45 3.57 11.97
N SER A 25 15.11 3.45 13.26
CA SER A 25 15.33 4.50 14.26
C SER A 25 16.79 4.61 14.75
N GLN A 26 17.65 3.63 14.43
CA GLN A 26 19.06 3.62 14.82
C GLN A 26 19.95 3.40 13.58
N GLN A 27 21.02 4.18 13.46
CA GLN A 27 21.90 4.13 12.28
C GLN A 27 22.59 2.78 12.09
N GLU A 28 22.99 2.13 13.19
CA GLU A 28 23.66 0.82 13.16
C GLU A 28 22.77 -0.31 12.65
N SER A 29 21.45 -0.25 12.94
CA SER A 29 20.49 -1.28 12.54
C SER A 29 19.66 -0.90 11.31
N ALA A 30 19.84 0.28 10.73
CA ALA A 30 19.06 0.79 9.60
C ALA A 30 19.01 -0.17 8.40
N LYS A 31 20.15 -0.77 8.02
CA LYS A 31 20.19 -1.77 6.94
C LYS A 31 19.35 -3.01 7.26
N ARG A 32 19.42 -3.51 8.50
CA ARG A 32 18.60 -4.64 8.96
C ARG A 32 17.12 -4.26 8.96
N GLY A 33 16.79 -3.04 9.39
CA GLY A 33 15.43 -2.50 9.37
C GLY A 33 14.80 -2.57 7.98
N ILE A 34 15.52 -2.11 6.95
CA ILE A 34 15.05 -2.17 5.55
C ILE A 34 14.82 -3.62 5.10
N TRP A 35 15.75 -4.54 5.38
CA TRP A 35 15.59 -5.96 4.99
C TRP A 35 14.36 -6.62 5.63
N LEU A 36 14.08 -6.33 6.91
CA LEU A 36 12.88 -6.83 7.58
C LEU A 36 11.61 -6.32 6.89
N GLY A 37 11.60 -5.06 6.45
CA GLY A 37 10.49 -4.47 5.69
C GLY A 37 10.29 -5.12 4.33
N ILE A 38 11.38 -5.40 3.59
CA ILE A 38 11.32 -6.10 2.30
C ILE A 38 10.75 -7.51 2.46
N VAL A 39 11.22 -8.26 3.46
CA VAL A 39 10.72 -9.63 3.73
C VAL A 39 9.25 -9.58 4.18
N GLY A 40 8.88 -8.65 5.05
CA GLY A 40 7.51 -8.46 5.50
C GLY A 40 6.54 -8.16 4.35
N MET A 41 6.92 -7.23 3.46
CA MET A 41 6.14 -6.91 2.26
C MET A 41 6.02 -8.12 1.32
N GLY A 42 7.11 -8.86 1.12
CA GLY A 42 7.10 -10.10 0.33
C GLY A 42 6.07 -11.10 0.88
N ILE A 43 6.12 -11.40 2.18
CA ILE A 43 5.18 -12.32 2.84
C ILE A 43 3.72 -11.86 2.65
N ALA A 44 3.43 -10.57 2.88
CA ALA A 44 2.08 -10.03 2.73
C ALA A 44 1.55 -10.17 1.30
N LEU A 45 2.36 -9.84 0.29
CA LEU A 45 1.97 -9.97 -1.12
C LEU A 45 1.74 -11.43 -1.50
N PHE A 46 2.67 -12.34 -1.17
CA PHE A 46 2.51 -13.76 -1.49
C PHE A 46 1.30 -14.38 -0.79
N ALA A 47 1.07 -14.07 0.48
CA ALA A 47 -0.10 -14.55 1.21
C ALA A 47 -1.42 -14.06 0.59
N THR A 48 -1.45 -12.80 0.11
CA THR A 48 -2.62 -12.23 -0.57
C THR A 48 -2.87 -12.90 -1.92
N LEU A 49 -1.81 -13.07 -2.73
CA LEU A 49 -1.90 -13.69 -4.07
C LEU A 49 -2.28 -15.17 -4.03
N LEU A 50 -1.85 -15.90 -3.00
CA LEU A 50 -2.16 -17.33 -2.79
C LEU A 50 -3.46 -17.57 -1.99
N SER A 51 -4.18 -16.50 -1.68
CA SER A 51 -5.47 -16.60 -0.99
C SER A 51 -6.53 -17.20 -1.93
N PRO A 52 -7.45 -18.04 -1.43
CA PRO A 52 -8.49 -18.67 -2.26
C PRO A 52 -9.37 -17.66 -3.02
N LYS A 53 -9.60 -16.48 -2.42
CA LYS A 53 -10.43 -15.41 -3.00
C LYS A 53 -9.79 -14.81 -4.26
N VAL A 54 -8.46 -14.75 -4.32
CA VAL A 54 -7.71 -14.23 -5.48
C VAL A 54 -7.44 -15.32 -6.50
N MET A 55 -7.03 -16.52 -6.06
CA MET A 55 -6.75 -17.64 -6.98
C MET A 55 -8.00 -18.18 -7.70
N GLY A 56 -9.19 -18.04 -7.09
CA GLY A 56 -10.46 -18.45 -7.70
C GLY A 56 -10.89 -17.63 -8.92
N LEU A 57 -10.32 -16.44 -9.13
CA LEU A 57 -10.52 -15.61 -10.32
C LEU A 57 -9.28 -15.68 -11.21
N THR A 58 -9.20 -16.69 -12.07
CA THR A 58 -8.04 -16.91 -12.98
C THR A 58 -7.75 -15.70 -13.86
N THR A 59 -8.78 -14.96 -14.29
CA THR A 59 -8.64 -13.69 -15.03
C THR A 59 -8.28 -12.50 -14.13
N GLY A 60 -8.72 -12.49 -12.87
CA GLY A 60 -8.38 -11.42 -11.92
C GLY A 60 -6.90 -11.45 -11.53
N LEU A 61 -6.34 -12.65 -11.35
CA LEU A 61 -4.94 -12.82 -10.96
C LEU A 61 -3.97 -12.28 -12.03
N SER A 62 -4.27 -12.47 -13.32
CA SER A 62 -3.42 -11.93 -14.39
C SER A 62 -3.40 -10.40 -14.39
N TYR A 63 -4.55 -9.74 -14.20
CA TYR A 63 -4.61 -8.27 -14.08
C TYR A 63 -3.81 -7.75 -12.89
N ILE A 64 -3.89 -8.42 -11.73
CA ILE A 64 -3.13 -8.03 -10.53
C ILE A 64 -1.63 -8.13 -10.80
N ILE A 65 -1.16 -9.24 -11.37
CA ILE A 65 0.26 -9.44 -11.66
C ILE A 65 0.77 -8.43 -12.69
N ILE A 66 0.01 -8.18 -13.77
CA ILE A 66 0.39 -7.19 -14.79
C ILE A 66 0.48 -5.78 -14.17
N ALA A 67 -0.53 -5.37 -13.40
CA ALA A 67 -0.52 -4.05 -12.74
C ALA A 67 0.65 -3.92 -11.75
N MET A 68 0.93 -4.97 -10.98
CA MET A 68 2.05 -5.02 -10.04
C MET A 68 3.40 -4.89 -10.74
N LEU A 69 3.60 -5.60 -11.86
CA LEU A 69 4.82 -5.52 -12.65
C LEU A 69 5.02 -4.13 -13.25
N ILE A 70 3.96 -3.51 -13.78
CA ILE A 70 4.03 -2.15 -14.32
C ILE A 70 4.40 -1.15 -13.21
N GLY A 71 3.69 -1.21 -12.07
CA GLY A 71 3.96 -0.33 -10.93
C GLY A 71 5.37 -0.50 -10.37
N ALA A 72 5.82 -1.75 -10.21
CA ALA A 72 7.18 -2.06 -9.75
C ALA A 72 8.25 -1.56 -10.75
N ALA A 73 8.04 -1.75 -12.05
CA ALA A 73 8.97 -1.30 -13.07
C ALA A 73 9.13 0.23 -13.06
N ILE A 74 8.02 0.97 -13.03
CA ILE A 74 8.02 2.44 -12.96
C ILE A 74 8.68 2.90 -11.66
N GLY A 75 8.31 2.32 -10.52
CA GLY A 75 8.87 2.67 -9.21
C GLY A 75 10.38 2.45 -9.13
N ILE A 76 10.87 1.29 -9.61
CA ILE A 76 12.31 0.98 -9.66
C ILE A 76 13.04 1.93 -10.60
N TYR A 77 12.46 2.22 -11.76
CA TYR A 77 13.07 3.14 -12.73
C TYR A 77 13.22 4.55 -12.15
N MET A 78 12.16 5.09 -11.55
CA MET A 78 12.19 6.43 -10.95
C MET A 78 13.17 6.49 -9.76
N ALA A 79 13.15 5.50 -8.87
CA ALA A 79 14.02 5.46 -7.69
C ALA A 79 15.51 5.38 -8.05
N LYS A 80 15.87 4.75 -9.17
CA LYS A 80 17.28 4.63 -9.61
C LYS A 80 17.82 5.85 -10.33
N ARG A 81 16.96 6.71 -10.88
CA ARG A 81 17.38 7.86 -11.70
C ARG A 81 17.38 9.19 -10.97
N VAL A 82 16.72 9.30 -9.82
CA VAL A 82 16.62 10.57 -9.10
C VAL A 82 17.93 10.91 -8.38
N ALA A 83 18.29 12.19 -8.36
CA ALA A 83 19.45 12.65 -7.60
C ALA A 83 19.17 12.64 -6.09
N MET A 84 20.18 12.42 -5.25
CA MET A 84 20.01 12.41 -3.79
C MET A 84 19.47 13.75 -3.24
N THR A 85 19.68 14.85 -3.95
CA THR A 85 19.13 16.19 -3.63
C THR A 85 17.63 16.30 -3.89
N GLU A 86 17.10 15.47 -4.80
CA GLU A 86 15.71 15.42 -5.23
C GLU A 86 14.92 14.32 -4.49
N MET A 87 15.51 13.68 -3.46
CA MET A 87 14.80 12.67 -2.68
C MET A 87 13.50 13.20 -2.04
N PRO A 88 13.43 14.44 -1.51
CA PRO A 88 12.19 14.96 -0.92
C PRO A 88 11.02 15.02 -1.90
N GLU A 89 11.25 15.45 -3.15
CA GLU A 89 10.20 15.52 -4.17
C GLU A 89 9.80 14.12 -4.68
N LEU A 90 10.76 13.20 -4.83
CA LEU A 90 10.44 11.81 -5.21
C LEU A 90 9.56 11.16 -4.15
N VAL A 91 9.88 11.36 -2.87
CA VAL A 91 9.07 10.84 -1.76
C VAL A 91 7.66 11.46 -1.79
N ALA A 92 7.54 12.77 -2.06
CA ALA A 92 6.25 13.44 -2.15
C ALA A 92 5.37 12.83 -3.26
N ILE A 93 5.89 12.67 -4.49
CA ILE A 93 5.12 12.11 -5.59
C ILE A 93 4.82 10.63 -5.39
N LEU A 94 5.74 9.83 -4.83
CA LEU A 94 5.48 8.42 -4.52
C LEU A 94 4.38 8.26 -3.46
N HIS A 95 4.31 9.18 -2.49
CA HIS A 95 3.26 9.17 -1.48
C HIS A 95 1.88 9.56 -2.03
N SER A 96 1.83 10.30 -3.15
CA SER A 96 0.57 10.56 -3.84
C SER A 96 -0.10 9.27 -4.33
N PHE A 97 0.67 8.30 -4.82
CA PHE A 97 0.14 7.01 -5.27
C PHE A 97 -0.44 6.19 -4.10
N VAL A 98 0.08 6.34 -2.89
CA VAL A 98 -0.50 5.72 -1.67
C VAL A 98 -1.88 6.31 -1.38
N GLY A 99 -2.01 7.64 -1.46
CA GLY A 99 -3.30 8.31 -1.30
C GLY A 99 -4.32 7.91 -2.36
N LEU A 100 -3.90 7.86 -3.63
CA LEU A 100 -4.76 7.45 -4.73
C LEU A 100 -5.20 5.97 -4.61
N ALA A 101 -4.31 5.09 -4.18
CA ALA A 101 -4.65 3.69 -3.92
C ALA A 101 -5.70 3.56 -2.81
N ALA A 102 -5.58 4.33 -1.72
CA ALA A 102 -6.59 4.35 -0.66
C ALA A 102 -7.96 4.83 -1.15
N VAL A 103 -8.00 5.85 -2.02
CA VAL A 103 -9.24 6.33 -2.65
C VAL A 103 -9.87 5.24 -3.52
N PHE A 104 -9.10 4.59 -4.39
CA PHE A 104 -9.64 3.52 -5.25
C PHE A 104 -10.12 2.30 -4.47
N VAL A 105 -9.39 1.89 -3.43
CA VAL A 105 -9.80 0.80 -2.54
C VAL A 105 -11.09 1.17 -1.80
N GLY A 106 -11.19 2.40 -1.27
CA GLY A 106 -12.39 2.88 -0.58
C GLY A 106 -13.63 2.94 -1.49
N ILE A 107 -13.49 3.49 -2.70
CA ILE A 107 -14.59 3.52 -3.69
C ILE A 107 -14.98 2.11 -4.10
N ASN A 108 -14.01 1.21 -4.35
CA ASN A 108 -14.31 -0.18 -4.69
C ASN A 108 -15.07 -0.88 -3.54
N SER A 109 -14.64 -0.66 -2.30
CA SER A 109 -15.28 -1.19 -1.09
C SER A 109 -16.70 -0.64 -0.84
N TYR A 110 -16.97 0.60 -1.27
CA TYR A 110 -18.31 1.18 -1.24
C TYR A 110 -19.25 0.56 -2.30
N LEU A 111 -18.71 0.33 -3.50
CA LEU A 111 -19.47 -0.23 -4.62
C LEU A 111 -19.71 -1.74 -4.46
N ASP A 112 -18.83 -2.43 -3.75
CA ASP A 112 -19.03 -3.83 -3.36
C ASP A 112 -20.14 -3.91 -2.31
N HIS A 113 -21.38 -4.10 -2.79
CA HIS A 113 -22.54 -4.22 -1.92
C HIS A 113 -22.50 -5.60 -1.25
N ALA A 114 -21.88 -5.69 -0.07
CA ALA A 114 -21.96 -6.88 0.75
C ALA A 114 -23.43 -7.13 1.13
N PRO A 115 -24.07 -8.21 0.63
CA PRO A 115 -25.41 -8.54 1.08
C PRO A 115 -25.35 -8.90 2.58
N ASP A 116 -26.38 -8.51 3.32
CA ASP A 116 -26.65 -8.95 4.70
C ASP A 116 -25.77 -8.37 5.83
N LEU A 117 -25.24 -7.15 5.71
CA LEU A 117 -24.67 -6.44 6.85
C LEU A 117 -25.77 -5.98 7.83
N THR A 118 -25.54 -6.17 9.12
CA THR A 118 -26.38 -5.53 10.15
C THR A 118 -26.28 -4.00 10.05
N PRO A 119 -27.31 -3.23 10.44
CA PRO A 119 -27.26 -1.76 10.36
C PRO A 119 -26.04 -1.14 11.05
N VAL A 120 -25.57 -1.74 12.16
CA VAL A 120 -24.38 -1.29 12.88
C VAL A 120 -23.11 -1.54 12.06
N MET A 121 -22.95 -2.72 11.48
CA MET A 121 -21.79 -3.04 10.63
C MET A 121 -21.74 -2.18 9.38
N GLN A 122 -22.89 -1.90 8.78
CA GLN A 122 -22.99 -1.01 7.63
C GLN A 122 -22.53 0.41 7.97
N ASN A 123 -22.94 0.96 9.12
CA ASN A 123 -22.49 2.28 9.56
C ASN A 123 -20.98 2.32 9.82
N ILE A 124 -20.41 1.28 10.45
CA ILE A 124 -18.96 1.18 10.68
C ILE A 124 -18.21 1.14 9.34
N HIS A 125 -18.67 0.32 8.39
CA HIS A 125 -18.08 0.21 7.06
C HIS A 125 -18.12 1.55 6.31
N LEU A 126 -19.26 2.24 6.33
CA LEU A 126 -19.40 3.54 5.66
C LEU A 126 -18.48 4.61 6.27
N VAL A 127 -18.30 4.60 7.60
CA VAL A 127 -17.37 5.51 8.28
C VAL A 127 -15.92 5.17 7.90
N GLU A 128 -15.55 3.89 7.90
CA GLU A 128 -14.21 3.45 7.49
C GLU A 128 -13.90 3.86 6.05
N VAL A 129 -14.83 3.59 5.12
CA VAL A 129 -14.73 3.99 3.71
C VAL A 129 -14.60 5.49 3.59
N PHE A 130 -15.45 6.27 4.27
CA PHE A 130 -15.40 7.73 4.22
C PHE A 130 -14.05 8.26 4.69
N LEU A 131 -13.56 7.79 5.85
CA LEU A 131 -12.26 8.21 6.38
C LEU A 131 -11.11 7.81 5.47
N GLY A 132 -11.14 6.58 4.93
CA GLY A 132 -10.11 6.10 4.00
C GLY A 132 -10.02 6.93 2.72
N VAL A 133 -11.17 7.23 2.10
CA VAL A 133 -11.24 8.07 0.89
C VAL A 133 -10.84 9.51 1.20
N PHE A 134 -11.33 10.09 2.30
CA PHE A 134 -11.02 11.46 2.69
C PHE A 134 -9.52 11.65 2.95
N ILE A 135 -8.93 10.80 3.80
CA ILE A 135 -7.49 10.86 4.10
C ILE A 135 -6.68 10.61 2.83
N GLY A 136 -7.06 9.62 2.02
CA GLY A 136 -6.39 9.31 0.76
C GLY A 136 -6.40 10.50 -0.23
N ALA A 137 -7.53 11.19 -0.36
CA ALA A 137 -7.67 12.36 -1.24
C ALA A 137 -6.84 13.56 -0.76
N VAL A 138 -6.81 13.80 0.56
CA VAL A 138 -5.97 14.84 1.17
C VAL A 138 -4.49 14.51 0.99
N THR A 139 -4.08 13.26 1.22
CA THR A 139 -2.70 12.80 0.98
C THR A 139 -2.31 12.97 -0.48
N PHE A 140 -3.16 12.56 -1.42
CA PHE A 140 -2.90 12.68 -2.86
C PHE A 140 -2.68 14.15 -3.25
N THR A 141 -3.65 15.01 -2.96
CA THR A 141 -3.58 16.44 -3.33
C THR A 141 -2.45 17.19 -2.62
N GLY A 142 -2.25 16.94 -1.33
CA GLY A 142 -1.15 17.52 -0.54
C GLY A 142 0.22 17.12 -1.09
N SER A 143 0.40 15.85 -1.45
CA SER A 143 1.62 15.34 -2.09
C SER A 143 1.91 16.00 -3.45
N LEU A 144 0.89 16.23 -4.28
CA LEU A 144 1.07 16.92 -5.57
C LEU A 144 1.54 18.37 -5.39
N VAL A 145 0.94 19.09 -4.44
CA VAL A 145 1.35 20.47 -4.14
C VAL A 145 2.76 20.50 -3.56
N ALA A 146 3.10 19.57 -2.64
CA ALA A 146 4.44 19.46 -2.09
C ALA A 146 5.50 19.17 -3.17
N PHE A 147 5.20 18.22 -4.07
CA PHE A 147 6.04 17.93 -5.23
C PHE A 147 6.25 19.17 -6.10
N GLY A 148 5.17 19.89 -6.42
CA GLY A 148 5.24 21.10 -7.26
C GLY A 148 6.14 22.19 -6.68
N LYS A 149 6.03 22.43 -5.37
CA LYS A 149 6.86 23.40 -4.65
C LYS A 149 8.34 23.00 -4.61
N LEU A 150 8.63 21.72 -4.34
CA LEU A 150 10.02 21.22 -4.27
C LEU A 150 10.70 21.20 -5.64
N ARG A 151 9.95 20.92 -6.71
CA ARG A 151 10.40 20.98 -8.11
C ARG A 151 10.61 22.41 -8.63
N GLY A 152 10.05 23.42 -7.96
CA GLY A 152 10.06 24.81 -8.43
C GLY A 152 9.10 25.10 -9.60
N ILE A 153 8.06 24.29 -9.77
CA ILE A 153 7.02 24.48 -10.81
C ILE A 153 5.78 25.23 -10.29
N MET A 154 5.70 25.47 -8.97
CA MET A 154 4.69 26.26 -8.26
C MET A 154 5.35 27.01 -7.11
#